data_AF-A0A7H4PBC4-F1
#
_entry.id   AF-A0A7H4PBC4-F1
#
_cell.length_a   1.000
_cell.length_b   1.000
_cell.length_c   1.000
_cell.angle_alpha   90.00
_cell.angle_beta   90.00
_cell.angle_gamma   90.00
#
_symmetry.space_group_name_H-M   'P 1'
#
loop_
_entity.id
_entity.type
_entity.pdbx_description
1 polymer ?
#
loop_
_entity_poly.entity_id
_entity_poly.type
_entity_poly.pdbx_seq_one_letter_code
_entity_poly.pdbx_strand_id
1 'polypeptide(L)'
;MTPHVMKRDGCKVPFKSERINEAILRAAKAAGVDDADYCATVAEVVSQQMQGRAQVDISEIQTAVENQLMSGPYKQLARAYIEYRHDRDSQREKRGRLNQEIRGLVEQTNSALLNENANKDSKVIPTQRDLLAGIVAKHYARQHLLPHDVVMAHERGVIHYHDLDYSPFFPMFNCMLIDLKGMLTQGFKMGNAEIEPPKSISTATAVTAQIIAQVASHIYGGTTINRIDEVLAPFVTESFNKHRKIAEEWHIPDAEGLRPFPHRERVLRRLPVAGI
;
A
#
# COMPACT_ATOMS: atom_id res chain seq x y z
N MET A 1 -30.38 -22.95 26.08
CA MET A 1 -30.27 -22.30 24.75
C MET A 1 -29.03 -22.83 24.05
N THR A 2 -29.16 -23.20 22.78
CA THR A 2 -28.03 -23.62 21.94
C THR A 2 -27.31 -22.36 21.43
N PRO A 3 -26.00 -22.21 21.67
CA PRO A 3 -25.29 -21.00 21.27
C PRO A 3 -25.20 -20.86 19.75
N HIS A 4 -24.99 -19.62 19.29
CA HIS A 4 -24.49 -19.36 17.94
C HIS A 4 -22.97 -19.27 17.96
N VAL A 5 -22.33 -19.91 16.97
CA VAL A 5 -20.90 -19.82 16.76
C VAL A 5 -20.59 -18.64 15.85
N MET A 6 -19.76 -17.73 16.34
CA MET A 6 -19.11 -16.71 15.51
C MET A 6 -17.91 -17.33 14.83
N LYS A 7 -17.94 -17.37 13.50
CA LYS A 7 -16.77 -17.71 12.71
C LYS A 7 -15.85 -16.49 12.59
N ARG A 8 -14.59 -16.75 12.20
CA ARG A 8 -13.56 -15.71 12.01
C ARG A 8 -13.89 -14.69 10.92
N ASP A 9 -14.77 -15.06 9.98
CA ASP A 9 -15.30 -14.18 8.93
C ASP A 9 -16.50 -13.34 9.42
N GLY A 10 -16.82 -13.37 10.71
CA GLY A 10 -17.96 -12.69 11.32
C GLY A 10 -19.30 -13.40 11.11
N CYS A 11 -19.35 -14.52 10.37
CA CYS A 11 -20.60 -15.24 10.11
C CYS A 11 -21.10 -15.96 11.36
N LYS A 12 -22.40 -15.80 11.66
CA LYS A 12 -23.12 -16.54 12.71
C LYS A 12 -23.64 -17.86 12.16
N VAL A 13 -23.30 -18.97 12.81
CA VAL A 13 -23.86 -20.29 12.49
C VAL A 13 -24.38 -21.00 13.73
N PRO A 14 -25.38 -21.89 13.61
CA PRO A 14 -25.82 -22.70 14.75
C PRO A 14 -24.68 -23.59 15.28
N PHE A 15 -24.54 -23.67 16.59
CA PHE A 15 -23.64 -24.64 17.23
C PHE A 15 -24.09 -26.07 16.94
N LYS A 16 -23.14 -26.92 16.53
CA LYS A 16 -23.36 -28.33 16.22
C LYS A 16 -22.23 -29.15 16.84
N SER A 17 -22.54 -29.93 17.87
CA SER A 17 -21.57 -30.77 18.58
C SER A 17 -20.96 -31.84 17.67
N GLU A 18 -21.72 -32.32 16.66
CA GLU A 18 -21.22 -33.32 15.70
C GLU A 18 -19.95 -32.84 14.99
N ARG A 19 -19.84 -31.53 14.72
CA ARG A 19 -18.67 -30.95 14.04
C ARG A 19 -17.40 -30.99 14.89
N ILE A 20 -17.55 -30.94 16.22
CA ILE A 20 -16.42 -31.05 17.15
C ILE A 20 -15.94 -32.50 17.16
N ASN A 21 -16.85 -33.45 17.29
CA ASN A 21 -16.53 -34.88 17.27
C ASN A 21 -15.87 -35.29 15.95
N GLU A 22 -16.43 -34.90 14.80
CA GLU A 22 -15.82 -35.18 13.49
C GLU A 22 -14.39 -34.63 13.36
N ALA A 23 -14.12 -33.46 13.93
CA ALA A 23 -12.79 -32.85 13.88
C ALA A 23 -11.78 -33.65 14.75
N ILE A 24 -12.20 -34.07 15.94
CA ILE A 24 -11.38 -34.88 16.85
C ILE A 24 -11.13 -36.27 16.25
N LEU A 25 -12.14 -36.93 15.70
CA LEU A 25 -12.01 -38.25 15.05
C LEU A 25 -11.04 -38.22 13.87
N ARG A 26 -11.04 -37.15 13.08
CA ARG A 26 -10.05 -36.98 11.99
C ARG A 26 -8.63 -36.87 12.52
N ALA A 27 -8.44 -36.14 13.62
CA ALA A 27 -7.14 -36.05 14.28
C ALA A 27 -6.72 -37.38 14.92
N ALA A 28 -7.67 -38.13 15.51
CA ALA A 28 -7.43 -39.43 16.11
C ALA A 28 -6.97 -40.45 15.07
N LYS A 29 -7.65 -40.50 13.93
CA LYS A 29 -7.24 -41.32 12.78
C LYS A 29 -5.83 -40.97 12.28
N ALA A 30 -5.50 -39.67 12.20
CA ALA A 30 -4.17 -39.23 11.79
C ALA A 30 -3.08 -39.57 12.83
N ALA A 31 -3.43 -39.57 14.12
CA ALA A 31 -2.54 -39.92 15.22
C ALA A 31 -2.44 -41.44 15.50
N GLY A 32 -3.19 -42.28 14.76
CA GLY A 32 -3.26 -43.72 15.00
C GLY A 32 -3.96 -44.09 16.32
N VAL A 33 -4.85 -43.24 16.82
CA VAL A 33 -5.65 -43.48 18.03
C VAL A 33 -7.03 -43.97 17.62
N ASP A 34 -7.39 -45.18 18.03
CA ASP A 34 -8.71 -45.79 17.80
C ASP A 34 -9.49 -45.88 19.10
N ASP A 35 -9.94 -44.73 19.58
CA ASP A 35 -10.76 -44.58 20.78
C ASP A 35 -11.89 -43.57 20.49
N ALA A 36 -12.95 -44.07 19.88
CA ALA A 36 -14.10 -43.27 19.49
C ALA A 36 -14.88 -42.76 20.71
N ASP A 37 -14.92 -43.53 21.80
CA ASP A 37 -15.61 -43.17 23.03
C ASP A 37 -14.92 -42.00 23.73
N TYR A 38 -13.58 -41.98 23.76
CA TYR A 38 -12.81 -40.85 24.23
C TYR A 38 -13.06 -39.60 23.37
N CYS A 39 -13.07 -39.73 22.04
CA CYS A 39 -13.36 -38.61 21.13
C CYS A 39 -14.75 -38.01 21.37
N ALA A 40 -15.76 -38.87 21.54
CA ALA A 40 -17.13 -38.45 21.87
C ALA A 40 -17.21 -37.77 23.24
N THR A 41 -16.51 -38.30 24.24
CA THR A 41 -16.43 -37.74 25.58
C THR A 41 -15.83 -36.33 25.57
N VAL A 42 -14.71 -36.14 24.85
CA VAL A 42 -14.08 -34.82 24.69
C VAL A 42 -15.05 -33.84 24.02
N ALA A 43 -15.72 -34.26 22.95
CA ALA A 43 -16.69 -33.41 22.25
C ALA A 43 -17.88 -33.01 23.14
N GLU A 44 -18.37 -33.92 23.97
CA GLU A 44 -19.46 -33.68 24.91
C GLU A 44 -19.04 -32.70 26.01
N VAL A 45 -17.88 -32.90 26.63
CA VAL A 45 -17.34 -32.00 27.66
C VAL A 45 -17.18 -30.58 27.12
N VAL A 46 -16.60 -30.43 25.92
CA VAL A 46 -16.48 -29.11 25.29
C VAL A 46 -17.85 -28.53 24.96
N SER A 47 -18.80 -29.35 24.48
CA SER A 47 -20.15 -28.87 24.18
C SER A 47 -20.86 -28.35 25.43
N GLN A 48 -20.72 -29.02 26.57
CA GLN A 48 -21.26 -28.58 27.86
C GLN A 48 -20.66 -27.25 28.32
N GLN A 49 -19.37 -27.02 28.13
CA GLN A 49 -18.73 -25.73 28.44
C GLN A 49 -19.30 -24.55 27.63
N MET A 50 -19.86 -24.83 26.45
CA MET A 50 -20.48 -23.82 25.58
C MET A 50 -21.98 -23.62 25.86
N GLN A 51 -22.63 -24.52 26.61
CA GLN A 51 -24.05 -24.41 26.92
C GLN A 51 -24.35 -23.19 27.79
N GLY A 52 -25.55 -22.63 27.65
CA GLY A 52 -26.00 -21.46 28.42
C GLY A 52 -25.45 -20.13 27.92
N ARG A 53 -24.50 -20.13 26.97
CA ARG A 53 -24.02 -18.93 26.30
C ARG A 53 -24.92 -18.59 25.11
N ALA A 54 -25.14 -17.30 24.86
CA ALA A 54 -25.89 -16.85 23.67
C ALA A 54 -25.03 -16.95 22.39
N GLN A 55 -23.73 -16.67 22.53
CA GLN A 55 -22.77 -16.60 21.44
C GLN A 55 -21.40 -17.09 21.92
N VAL A 56 -20.66 -17.81 21.07
CA VAL A 56 -19.28 -18.27 21.33
C VAL A 56 -18.43 -18.12 20.09
N ASP A 57 -17.19 -17.69 20.27
CA ASP A 57 -16.23 -17.62 19.17
C ASP A 57 -15.68 -19.01 18.82
N ILE A 58 -15.46 -19.23 17.53
CA ILE A 58 -14.91 -20.49 17.03
C ILE A 58 -13.50 -20.76 17.59
N SER A 59 -12.73 -19.73 17.95
CA SER A 59 -11.45 -19.85 18.64
C SER A 59 -11.60 -20.40 20.05
N GLU A 60 -12.61 -19.97 20.81
CA GLU A 60 -12.86 -20.47 22.16
C GLU A 60 -13.16 -21.98 22.15
N ILE A 61 -14.01 -22.43 21.21
CA ILE A 61 -14.32 -23.85 21.04
C ILE A 61 -13.05 -24.64 20.74
N GLN A 62 -12.17 -24.10 19.89
CA GLN A 62 -10.92 -24.79 19.52
C GLN A 62 -9.97 -24.89 20.69
N THR A 63 -9.74 -23.81 21.43
CA THR A 63 -8.91 -23.80 22.63
C THR A 63 -9.45 -24.76 23.70
N ALA A 64 -10.78 -24.84 23.86
CA ALA A 64 -11.40 -25.81 24.76
C ALA A 64 -11.11 -27.26 24.36
N VAL A 65 -11.20 -27.59 23.06
CA VAL A 65 -10.83 -28.93 22.56
C VAL A 65 -9.34 -29.20 22.78
N GLU A 66 -8.46 -28.26 22.45
CA GLU A 66 -7.01 -28.41 22.63
C GLU A 66 -6.65 -28.67 24.09
N ASN A 67 -7.19 -27.88 25.02
CA ASN A 67 -6.97 -28.05 26.45
C ASN A 67 -7.48 -29.42 26.92
N GLN A 68 -8.67 -29.82 26.51
CA GLN A 68 -9.25 -31.11 26.91
C GLN A 68 -8.43 -32.30 26.37
N LEU A 69 -7.95 -32.22 25.13
CA LEU A 69 -7.07 -33.24 24.55
C LEU A 69 -5.70 -33.27 25.24
N MET A 70 -5.14 -32.09 25.56
CA MET A 70 -3.85 -31.96 26.25
C MET A 70 -3.91 -32.46 27.69
N SER A 71 -5.05 -32.35 28.38
CA SER A 71 -5.26 -32.91 29.72
C SER A 71 -5.45 -34.43 29.72
N GLY A 72 -5.79 -35.02 28.57
CA GLY A 72 -6.05 -36.46 28.46
C GLY A 72 -4.82 -37.36 28.28
N PRO A 73 -5.03 -38.67 28.13
CA PRO A 73 -3.97 -39.67 28.04
C PRO A 73 -3.26 -39.68 26.68
N TYR A 74 -3.95 -39.33 25.59
CA TYR A 74 -3.43 -39.41 24.22
C TYR A 74 -2.75 -38.12 23.77
N LYS A 75 -1.49 -37.90 24.19
CA LYS A 75 -0.72 -36.69 23.82
C LYS A 75 -0.49 -36.57 22.31
N GLN A 76 -0.32 -37.69 21.61
CA GLN A 76 -0.18 -37.72 20.16
C GLN A 76 -1.44 -37.22 19.42
N LEU A 77 -2.63 -37.52 19.95
CA LEU A 77 -3.89 -37.01 19.40
C LEU A 77 -3.99 -35.49 19.60
N ALA A 78 -3.65 -35.00 20.80
CA ALA A 78 -3.64 -33.56 21.05
C ALA A 78 -2.71 -32.82 20.07
N ARG A 79 -1.49 -33.36 19.85
CA ARG A 79 -0.52 -32.77 18.91
C ARG A 79 -1.04 -32.79 17.47
N ALA A 80 -1.57 -33.93 17.01
CA ALA A 80 -2.14 -34.05 15.67
C ALA A 80 -3.33 -33.11 15.44
N TYR A 81 -4.17 -32.91 16.46
CA TYR A 81 -5.28 -31.96 16.38
C TYR A 81 -4.77 -30.51 16.25
N ILE A 82 -3.81 -30.10 17.09
CA ILE A 82 -3.21 -28.75 17.05
C ILE A 82 -2.53 -28.50 15.69
N GLU A 83 -1.72 -29.44 15.20
CA GLU A 83 -1.05 -29.35 13.90
C GLU A 83 -2.07 -29.25 12.75
N TYR A 84 -3.10 -30.11 12.73
CA TYR A 84 -4.17 -30.06 11.73
C TYR A 84 -4.92 -28.70 11.73
N ARG A 85 -5.18 -28.14 12.91
CA ARG A 85 -5.83 -26.84 13.07
C ARG A 85 -4.96 -25.72 12.52
N HIS A 86 -3.68 -25.71 12.88
CA HIS A 86 -2.70 -24.75 12.38
C HIS A 86 -2.62 -24.81 10.85
N ASP A 87 -2.47 -26.00 10.27
CA ASP A 87 -2.40 -26.17 8.81
C ASP A 87 -3.68 -25.71 8.11
N ARG A 88 -4.86 -26.02 8.66
CA ARG A 88 -6.15 -25.55 8.14
C ARG A 88 -6.29 -24.04 8.19
N ASP A 89 -5.80 -23.42 9.25
CA ASP A 89 -5.83 -21.97 9.42
C ASP A 89 -4.88 -21.29 8.42
N SER A 90 -3.64 -21.76 8.30
CA SER A 90 -2.70 -21.28 7.27
C SER A 90 -3.21 -21.51 5.84
N GLN A 91 -3.88 -22.64 5.56
CA GLN A 91 -4.48 -22.88 4.24
C GLN A 91 -5.64 -21.92 3.93
N ARG A 92 -6.44 -21.54 4.92
CA ARG A 92 -7.51 -20.55 4.73
C ARG A 92 -6.94 -19.17 4.47
N GLU A 93 -5.91 -18.79 5.22
CA GLU A 93 -5.20 -17.53 5.03
C GLU A 93 -4.61 -17.47 3.61
N LYS A 94 -3.91 -18.52 3.16
CA LYS A 94 -3.36 -18.64 1.80
C LYS A 94 -4.41 -18.58 0.70
N ARG A 95 -5.66 -18.96 0.99
CA ARG A 95 -6.78 -18.89 0.04
C ARG A 95 -7.45 -17.52 0.01
N GLY A 96 -7.14 -16.63 0.94
CA GLY A 96 -7.66 -15.26 0.93
C GLY A 96 -7.31 -14.56 -0.37
N ARG A 97 -8.26 -13.79 -0.91
CA ARG A 97 -8.09 -13.02 -2.16
C ARG A 97 -6.83 -12.15 -2.12
N LEU A 98 -6.57 -11.49 -0.99
CA LEU A 98 -5.36 -10.70 -0.75
C LEU A 98 -4.08 -11.52 -0.94
N ASN A 99 -3.98 -12.70 -0.30
CA ASN A 99 -2.81 -13.55 -0.41
C ASN A 99 -2.61 -14.13 -1.82
N GLN A 100 -3.70 -14.37 -2.55
CA GLN A 100 -3.61 -14.78 -3.95
C GLN A 100 -3.08 -13.65 -4.84
N GLU A 101 -3.56 -12.41 -4.64
CA GLU A 101 -3.07 -11.23 -5.38
C GLU A 101 -1.59 -10.96 -5.07
N ILE A 102 -1.18 -11.00 -3.80
CA ILE A 102 0.23 -10.86 -3.38
C ILE A 102 1.10 -11.95 -4.00
N ARG A 103 0.66 -13.21 -3.92
CA ARG A 103 1.40 -14.34 -4.51
C ARG A 103 1.50 -14.21 -6.03
N GLY A 104 0.44 -13.77 -6.69
CA GLY A 104 0.41 -13.53 -8.13
C GLY A 104 1.41 -12.45 -8.57
N LEU A 105 1.61 -11.42 -7.75
CA LEU A 105 2.65 -10.40 -7.97
C LEU A 105 4.06 -10.98 -7.76
N VAL A 106 4.30 -11.67 -6.64
CA VAL A 106 5.62 -12.22 -6.29
C VAL A 106 6.08 -13.30 -7.28
N GLU A 107 5.17 -14.19 -7.68
CA GLU A 107 5.46 -15.23 -8.67
C GLU A 107 5.39 -14.72 -10.12
N GLN A 108 5.05 -13.44 -10.33
CA GLN A 108 4.87 -12.81 -11.64
C GLN A 108 3.87 -13.56 -12.56
N THR A 109 2.84 -14.16 -11.98
CA THR A 109 1.85 -14.99 -12.69
C THR A 109 0.59 -14.21 -13.07
N ASN A 110 0.35 -13.04 -12.49
CA ASN A 110 -0.86 -12.26 -12.74
C ASN A 110 -0.62 -11.08 -13.70
N SER A 111 -0.80 -11.31 -15.00
CA SER A 111 -0.56 -10.31 -16.05
C SER A 111 -1.43 -9.05 -15.93
N ALA A 112 -2.64 -9.14 -15.37
CA ALA A 112 -3.49 -7.97 -15.17
C ALA A 112 -2.94 -7.02 -14.11
N LEU A 113 -2.32 -7.54 -13.06
CA LEU A 113 -1.62 -6.73 -12.04
C LEU A 113 -0.30 -6.17 -12.57
N LEU A 114 0.45 -6.98 -13.33
CA LEU A 114 1.74 -6.56 -13.90
C LEU A 114 1.58 -5.44 -14.94
N ASN A 115 0.44 -5.39 -15.63
CA ASN A 115 0.15 -4.41 -16.70
C ASN A 115 -0.86 -3.33 -16.28
N GLU A 116 -1.15 -3.17 -14.98
CA GLU A 116 -2.13 -2.17 -14.49
C GLU A 116 -1.70 -0.74 -14.87
N ASN A 117 -0.40 -0.48 -14.96
CA ASN A 117 0.15 0.80 -15.37
C ASN A 117 1.19 0.63 -16.48
N ALA A 118 0.88 1.11 -17.69
CA ALA A 118 1.76 1.01 -18.86
C ALA A 118 3.13 1.70 -18.66
N ASN A 119 3.26 2.59 -17.69
CA ASN A 119 4.48 3.32 -17.39
C ASN A 119 5.34 2.68 -16.28
N LYS A 120 4.89 1.59 -15.64
CA LYS A 120 5.61 0.93 -14.55
C LYS A 120 6.12 -0.45 -14.99
N ASP A 121 7.45 -0.62 -15.09
CA ASP A 121 8.04 -1.94 -15.33
C ASP A 121 7.87 -2.82 -14.08
N SER A 122 6.99 -3.81 -14.13
CA SER A 122 6.66 -4.69 -13.01
C SER A 122 7.82 -5.60 -12.57
N LYS A 123 8.91 -5.65 -13.34
CA LYS A 123 10.12 -6.43 -13.00
C LYS A 123 11.10 -5.66 -12.13
N VAL A 124 11.01 -4.32 -12.06
CA VAL A 124 11.91 -3.53 -11.21
C VAL A 124 11.40 -3.49 -9.77
N ILE A 125 12.33 -3.56 -8.82
CA ILE A 125 12.02 -3.61 -7.38
C ILE A 125 11.16 -2.44 -6.89
N PRO A 126 11.37 -1.17 -7.31
CA PRO A 126 10.51 -0.06 -6.87
C PRO A 126 9.05 -0.28 -7.27
N THR A 127 8.80 -0.74 -8.49
CA THR A 127 7.46 -1.07 -8.98
C THR A 127 6.83 -2.20 -8.19
N GLN A 128 7.57 -3.26 -7.89
CA GLN A 128 7.03 -4.39 -7.11
C GLN A 128 6.61 -3.94 -5.70
N ARG A 129 7.42 -3.08 -5.06
CA ARG A 129 7.08 -2.52 -3.74
C ARG A 129 5.82 -1.67 -3.80
N ASP A 130 5.69 -0.84 -4.82
CA ASP A 130 4.55 0.03 -5.04
C ASP A 130 3.26 -0.76 -5.37
N LEU A 131 3.33 -1.75 -6.28
CA LEU A 131 2.21 -2.65 -6.58
C LEU A 131 1.76 -3.45 -5.34
N LEU A 132 2.70 -3.91 -4.51
CA LEU A 132 2.39 -4.61 -3.27
C LEU A 132 1.62 -3.70 -2.30
N ALA A 133 2.08 -2.45 -2.13
CA ALA A 133 1.37 -1.47 -1.33
C ALA A 133 -0.03 -1.19 -1.89
N GLY A 134 -0.15 -1.08 -3.22
CA GLY A 134 -1.41 -0.87 -3.92
C GLY A 134 -2.43 -2.00 -3.74
N ILE A 135 -1.99 -3.27 -3.79
CA ILE A 135 -2.83 -4.44 -3.52
C ILE A 135 -3.41 -4.36 -2.09
N VAL A 136 -2.56 -4.08 -1.10
CA VAL A 136 -2.98 -3.98 0.30
C VAL A 136 -3.94 -2.79 0.50
N ALA A 137 -3.60 -1.63 -0.05
CA ALA A 137 -4.39 -0.41 0.05
C ALA A 137 -5.80 -0.61 -0.56
N LYS A 138 -5.87 -1.14 -1.77
CA LYS A 138 -7.13 -1.45 -2.49
C LYS A 138 -7.98 -2.45 -1.73
N HIS A 139 -7.37 -3.50 -1.16
CA HIS A 139 -8.07 -4.47 -0.33
C HIS A 139 -8.68 -3.81 0.90
N TYR A 140 -7.88 -3.06 1.66
CA TYR A 140 -8.33 -2.42 2.89
C TYR A 140 -9.41 -1.35 2.63
N ALA A 141 -9.22 -0.53 1.59
CA ALA A 141 -10.18 0.49 1.19
C ALA A 141 -11.56 -0.10 0.91
N ARG A 142 -11.63 -1.19 0.13
CA ARG A 142 -12.89 -1.85 -0.24
C ARG A 142 -13.58 -2.56 0.93
N GLN A 143 -12.80 -3.12 1.85
CA GLN A 143 -13.36 -3.90 2.96
C GLN A 143 -13.75 -3.04 4.16
N HIS A 144 -13.06 -1.90 4.37
CA HIS A 144 -13.13 -1.19 5.64
C HIS A 144 -13.35 0.33 5.55
N LEU A 145 -13.03 0.98 4.44
CA LEU A 145 -13.10 2.45 4.34
C LEU A 145 -14.25 2.94 3.46
N LEU A 146 -14.48 2.30 2.33
CA LEU A 146 -15.48 2.74 1.36
C LEU A 146 -16.87 2.17 1.66
N PRO A 147 -17.93 2.95 1.43
CA PRO A 147 -19.30 2.44 1.45
C PRO A 147 -19.51 1.28 0.48
N HIS A 148 -20.32 0.30 0.88
CA HIS A 148 -20.52 -0.93 0.10
C HIS A 148 -21.09 -0.65 -1.30
N ASP A 149 -22.03 0.27 -1.43
CA ASP A 149 -22.63 0.68 -2.70
C ASP A 149 -21.61 1.29 -3.66
N VAL A 150 -20.69 2.12 -3.17
CA VAL A 150 -19.58 2.69 -3.96
C VAL A 150 -18.65 1.59 -4.46
N VAL A 151 -18.26 0.65 -3.58
CA VAL A 151 -17.40 -0.49 -3.96
C VAL A 151 -18.08 -1.35 -5.02
N MET A 152 -19.36 -1.67 -4.85
CA MET A 152 -20.12 -2.47 -5.81
C MET A 152 -20.28 -1.76 -7.15
N ALA A 153 -20.52 -0.45 -7.16
CA ALA A 153 -20.60 0.34 -8.38
C ALA A 153 -19.26 0.37 -9.14
N HIS A 154 -18.13 0.48 -8.42
CA HIS A 154 -16.79 0.41 -9.00
C HIS A 154 -16.48 -0.98 -9.57
N GLU A 155 -16.73 -2.05 -8.81
CA GLU A 155 -16.46 -3.43 -9.27
C GLU A 155 -17.33 -3.84 -10.46
N ARG A 156 -18.54 -3.29 -10.59
CA ARG A 156 -19.43 -3.51 -11.75
C ARG A 156 -19.13 -2.61 -12.94
N GLY A 157 -18.17 -1.68 -12.81
CA GLY A 157 -17.84 -0.71 -13.87
C GLY A 157 -18.92 0.37 -14.09
N VAL A 158 -19.85 0.55 -13.16
CA VAL A 158 -20.86 1.63 -13.21
C VAL A 158 -20.18 2.98 -12.96
N ILE A 159 -19.21 3.00 -12.05
CA ILE A 159 -18.31 4.12 -11.81
C ILE A 159 -16.86 3.64 -11.85
N HIS A 160 -15.93 4.57 -11.97
CA HIS A 160 -14.51 4.30 -11.80
C HIS A 160 -13.95 5.17 -10.68
N TYR A 161 -13.63 4.55 -9.54
CA TYR A 161 -12.89 5.22 -8.47
C TYR A 161 -11.41 5.26 -8.87
N HIS A 162 -10.92 6.44 -9.21
CA HIS A 162 -9.53 6.66 -9.61
C HIS A 162 -8.57 6.44 -8.44
N ASP A 163 -7.39 5.87 -8.75
CA ASP A 163 -6.26 5.75 -7.82
C ASP A 163 -6.60 5.04 -6.49
N LEU A 164 -7.47 4.01 -6.57
CA LEU A 164 -7.93 3.22 -5.43
C LEU A 164 -6.79 2.44 -4.72
N ASP A 165 -5.68 2.24 -5.41
CA ASP A 165 -4.42 1.72 -4.90
C ASP A 165 -3.66 2.72 -4.01
N TYR A 166 -4.05 4.00 -4.00
CA TYR A 166 -3.52 5.02 -3.10
C TYR A 166 -4.57 5.57 -2.13
N SER A 167 -5.69 6.09 -2.64
CA SER A 167 -6.75 6.74 -1.87
C SER A 167 -7.98 5.82 -1.74
N PRO A 168 -8.67 5.78 -0.59
CA PRO A 168 -8.52 6.59 0.63
C PRO A 168 -7.56 6.01 1.67
N PHE A 169 -6.87 4.90 1.37
CA PHE A 169 -6.01 4.22 2.36
C PHE A 169 -4.87 5.11 2.85
N PHE A 170 -4.14 5.72 1.91
CA PHE A 170 -3.21 6.80 2.20
C PHE A 170 -3.93 8.14 2.00
N PRO A 171 -3.81 9.10 2.93
CA PRO A 171 -4.37 10.44 2.80
C PRO A 171 -3.51 11.30 1.84
N MET A 172 -3.27 10.77 0.64
CA MET A 172 -2.54 11.43 -0.43
C MET A 172 -3.50 12.26 -1.29
N PHE A 173 -2.95 13.27 -1.94
CA PHE A 173 -3.68 14.09 -2.90
C PHE A 173 -3.37 13.65 -4.33
N ASN A 174 -4.20 14.10 -5.28
CA ASN A 174 -4.02 13.83 -6.70
C ASN A 174 -2.92 14.71 -7.30
N CYS A 175 -3.29 15.76 -8.05
CA CYS A 175 -2.35 16.66 -8.70
C CYS A 175 -2.13 17.93 -7.88
N MET A 176 -0.99 18.60 -8.07
CA MET A 176 -0.78 19.95 -7.53
C MET A 176 0.13 20.83 -8.37
N LEU A 177 -0.01 22.15 -8.16
CA LEU A 177 0.93 23.16 -8.61
C LEU A 177 1.91 23.48 -7.47
N ILE A 178 3.20 23.27 -7.70
CA ILE A 178 4.23 23.57 -6.70
C ILE A 178 4.48 25.07 -6.67
N ASP A 179 4.41 25.68 -5.49
CA ASP A 179 4.92 27.04 -5.26
C ASP A 179 6.45 27.06 -5.21
N LEU A 180 7.08 26.84 -6.37
CA LEU A 180 8.53 26.80 -6.48
C LEU A 180 9.16 28.16 -6.12
N LYS A 181 8.47 29.26 -6.44
CA LYS A 181 8.96 30.61 -6.15
C LYS A 181 9.07 30.83 -4.64
N GLY A 182 8.02 30.49 -3.88
CA GLY A 182 8.03 30.59 -2.41
C GLY A 182 9.16 29.76 -1.82
N MET A 183 9.27 28.49 -2.23
CA MET A 183 10.29 27.57 -1.73
C MET A 183 11.72 28.06 -1.99
N LEU A 184 12.03 28.54 -3.21
CA LEU A 184 13.39 28.97 -3.55
C LEU A 184 13.76 30.35 -2.98
N THR A 185 12.79 31.17 -2.58
CA THR A 185 13.05 32.54 -2.07
C THR A 185 13.03 32.64 -0.55
N GLN A 186 12.21 31.83 0.12
CA GLN A 186 12.07 31.85 1.59
C GLN A 186 12.93 30.79 2.28
N GLY A 187 13.50 29.86 1.50
CA GLY A 187 14.07 28.63 2.05
C GLY A 187 12.97 27.66 2.50
N PHE A 188 13.36 26.40 2.69
CA PHE A 188 12.43 25.35 3.13
C PHE A 188 13.21 24.17 3.71
N LYS A 189 12.51 23.25 4.36
CA LYS A 189 13.10 21.99 4.83
C LYS A 189 12.77 20.85 3.87
N MET A 190 13.78 20.11 3.45
CA MET A 190 13.65 18.93 2.59
C MET A 190 14.26 17.71 3.29
N GLY A 191 13.39 16.80 3.74
CA GLY A 191 13.80 15.72 4.64
C GLY A 191 14.40 16.29 5.93
N ASN A 192 15.68 16.03 6.16
CA ASN A 192 16.41 16.54 7.32
C ASN A 192 17.27 17.77 7.01
N ALA A 193 17.37 18.19 5.75
CA ALA A 193 18.18 19.32 5.33
C ALA A 193 17.36 20.61 5.31
N GLU A 194 17.94 21.68 5.83
CA GLU A 194 17.42 23.04 5.67
C GLU A 194 18.04 23.64 4.41
N ILE A 195 17.20 24.00 3.46
CA ILE A 195 17.59 24.49 2.14
C ILE A 195 17.48 26.01 2.14
N GLU A 196 18.63 26.66 2.06
CA GLU A 196 18.71 28.11 1.87
C GLU A 196 18.39 28.52 0.42
N PRO A 197 18.00 29.78 0.18
CA PRO A 197 17.83 30.32 -1.16
C PRO A 197 19.07 30.09 -2.05
N PRO A 198 18.91 29.49 -3.25
CA PRO A 198 20.02 29.23 -4.16
C PRO A 198 20.71 30.51 -4.62
N LYS A 199 22.04 30.45 -4.78
CA LYS A 199 22.87 31.58 -5.25
C LYS A 199 23.36 31.41 -6.70
N SER A 200 22.82 30.43 -7.41
CA SER A 200 23.15 30.16 -8.82
C SER A 200 22.05 29.37 -9.51
N ILE A 201 21.96 29.48 -10.85
CA ILE A 201 20.99 28.70 -11.63
C ILE A 201 21.19 27.20 -11.49
N SER A 202 22.45 26.72 -11.45
CA SER A 202 22.76 25.30 -11.31
C SER A 202 22.25 24.74 -9.97
N THR A 203 22.44 25.48 -8.89
CA THR A 203 21.90 25.11 -7.57
C THR A 203 20.37 25.16 -7.58
N ALA A 204 19.77 26.20 -8.19
CA ALA A 204 18.31 26.34 -8.25
C ALA A 204 17.65 25.19 -9.02
N THR A 205 18.20 24.77 -10.16
CA THR A 205 17.67 23.64 -10.95
C THR A 205 17.89 22.31 -10.24
N ALA A 206 19.02 22.11 -9.57
CA ALA A 206 19.29 20.90 -8.78
C ALA A 206 18.31 20.75 -7.61
N VAL A 207 18.02 21.85 -6.89
CA VAL A 207 17.00 21.86 -5.82
C VAL A 207 15.61 21.66 -6.41
N THR A 208 15.28 22.29 -7.54
CA THR A 208 14.00 22.10 -8.24
C THR A 208 13.76 20.63 -8.60
N ALA A 209 14.76 19.93 -9.13
CA ALA A 209 14.65 18.50 -9.45
C ALA A 209 14.37 17.65 -8.20
N GLN A 210 15.01 17.97 -7.07
CA GLN A 210 14.76 17.28 -5.80
C GLN A 210 13.34 17.56 -5.27
N ILE A 211 12.86 18.81 -5.37
CA ILE A 211 11.49 19.16 -5.01
C ILE A 211 10.49 18.34 -5.83
N ILE A 212 10.67 18.25 -7.16
CA ILE A 212 9.79 17.47 -8.03
C ILE A 212 9.75 16.01 -7.57
N ALA A 213 10.91 15.40 -7.33
CA ALA A 213 10.99 14.00 -6.90
C ALA A 213 10.29 13.78 -5.55
N GLN A 214 10.45 14.71 -4.60
CA GLN A 214 9.79 14.65 -3.30
C GLN A 214 8.28 14.81 -3.42
N VAL A 215 7.78 15.83 -4.12
CA VAL A 215 6.34 16.03 -4.30
C VAL A 215 5.69 14.84 -5.01
N ALA A 216 6.28 14.36 -6.10
CA ALA A 216 5.79 13.20 -6.85
C ALA A 216 5.74 11.90 -6.00
N SER A 217 6.53 11.82 -4.93
CA SER A 217 6.51 10.67 -4.01
C SER A 217 5.44 10.78 -2.91
N HIS A 218 4.80 11.95 -2.75
CA HIS A 218 3.77 12.21 -1.73
C HIS A 218 2.36 12.44 -2.31
N ILE A 219 2.23 12.43 -3.63
CA ILE A 219 0.97 12.52 -4.36
C ILE A 219 0.90 11.36 -5.37
N TYR A 220 -0.30 10.98 -5.80
CA TYR A 220 -0.46 9.93 -6.83
C TYR A 220 -0.75 10.49 -8.23
N GLY A 221 -0.90 11.82 -8.34
CA GLY A 221 -1.16 12.51 -9.60
C GLY A 221 0.02 13.26 -10.19
N GLY A 222 -0.29 14.10 -11.18
CA GLY A 222 0.66 14.96 -11.86
C GLY A 222 1.17 16.11 -10.99
N THR A 223 2.47 16.38 -11.10
CA THR A 223 3.13 17.53 -10.47
C THR A 223 3.44 18.57 -11.54
N THR A 224 3.01 19.83 -11.34
CA THR A 224 3.25 20.92 -12.29
C THR A 224 4.00 22.08 -11.64
N ILE A 225 4.99 22.62 -12.35
CA ILE A 225 5.66 23.88 -12.01
C ILE A 225 5.23 24.92 -13.04
N ASN A 226 4.53 25.96 -12.58
CA ASN A 226 4.07 27.03 -13.44
C ASN A 226 5.19 28.05 -13.69
N ARG A 227 5.30 28.56 -14.93
CA ARG A 227 6.20 29.66 -15.33
C ARG A 227 7.64 29.48 -14.82
N ILE A 228 8.19 28.28 -15.04
CA ILE A 228 9.53 27.91 -14.56
C ILE A 228 10.63 28.86 -15.09
N ASP A 229 10.46 29.37 -16.30
CA ASP A 229 11.31 30.38 -16.93
C ASP A 229 11.37 31.67 -16.10
N GLU A 230 10.23 32.15 -15.61
CA GLU A 230 10.17 33.36 -14.79
C GLU A 230 10.63 33.13 -13.36
N VAL A 231 10.30 31.97 -12.78
CA VAL A 231 10.72 31.59 -11.43
C VAL A 231 12.25 31.44 -11.37
N LEU A 232 12.87 30.90 -12.42
CA LEU A 232 14.31 30.66 -12.46
C LEU A 232 15.14 31.85 -12.96
N ALA A 233 14.52 32.82 -13.66
CA ALA A 233 15.21 33.98 -14.22
C ALA A 233 16.13 34.73 -13.23
N PRO A 234 15.74 35.00 -11.97
CA PRO A 234 16.62 35.68 -11.01
C PRO A 234 17.93 34.92 -10.75
N PHE A 235 17.89 33.58 -10.72
CA PHE A 235 19.07 32.76 -10.48
C PHE A 235 20.00 32.70 -11.69
N VAL A 236 19.47 32.86 -12.91
CA VAL A 236 20.28 33.06 -14.12
C VAL A 236 21.03 34.39 -14.05
N THR A 237 20.33 35.47 -13.65
CA THR A 237 20.95 36.79 -13.47
C THR A 237 22.05 36.75 -12.40
N GLU A 238 21.82 36.07 -11.29
CA GLU A 238 22.81 35.92 -10.22
C GLU A 238 24.07 35.16 -10.70
N SER A 239 23.87 34.06 -11.42
CA SER A 239 24.96 33.33 -12.06
C SER A 239 25.73 34.17 -13.07
N PHE A 240 25.05 34.94 -13.92
CA PHE A 240 25.69 35.85 -14.86
C PHE A 240 26.53 36.91 -14.13
N ASN A 241 25.98 37.57 -13.12
CA ASN A 241 26.70 38.57 -12.33
C ASN A 241 27.95 37.97 -11.67
N LYS A 242 27.87 36.73 -11.18
CA LYS A 242 29.01 36.00 -10.63
C LYS A 242 30.11 35.78 -11.68
N HIS A 243 29.76 35.29 -12.86
CA HIS A 243 30.73 35.06 -13.94
C HIS A 243 31.31 36.36 -14.49
N ARG A 244 30.52 37.44 -14.55
CA ARG A 244 31.01 38.76 -14.97
C ARG A 244 32.07 39.30 -14.02
N LYS A 245 31.85 39.20 -12.69
CA LYS A 245 32.85 39.58 -11.68
C LYS A 245 34.16 38.82 -11.86
N ILE A 246 34.08 37.50 -12.11
CA ILE A 246 35.27 36.68 -12.41
C ILE A 246 35.94 37.17 -13.70
N ALA A 247 35.19 37.43 -14.77
CA ALA A 247 35.78 37.93 -16.02
C ALA A 247 36.50 39.27 -15.83
N GLU A 248 35.95 40.17 -15.02
CA GLU A 248 36.56 41.46 -14.64
C GLU A 248 37.86 41.25 -13.83
N GLU A 249 37.84 40.36 -12.83
CA GLU A 249 39.00 40.01 -12.00
C GLU A 249 40.17 39.44 -12.82
N TRP A 250 39.85 38.65 -13.85
CA TRP A 250 40.84 37.97 -14.69
C TRP A 250 41.15 38.72 -16.00
N HIS A 251 40.65 39.95 -16.15
CA HIS A 251 40.84 40.79 -17.33
C HIS A 251 40.53 40.08 -18.67
N ILE A 252 39.47 39.27 -18.70
CA ILE A 252 39.06 38.55 -19.91
C ILE A 252 38.57 39.58 -20.95
N PRO A 253 39.13 39.59 -22.18
CA PRO A 253 38.64 40.45 -23.25
C PRO A 253 37.17 40.12 -23.58
N ASP A 254 36.34 41.16 -23.73
CA ASP A 254 34.88 41.03 -24.03
C ASP A 254 34.00 40.44 -22.91
N ALA A 255 34.09 41.01 -21.70
CA ALA A 255 33.17 40.69 -20.60
C ALA A 255 31.68 41.04 -20.91
N GLU A 256 31.43 41.91 -21.89
CA GLU A 256 30.08 42.29 -22.33
C GLU A 256 29.42 41.27 -23.27
N GLY A 257 30.19 40.44 -23.97
CA GLY A 257 29.70 39.34 -24.81
C GLY A 257 29.01 38.22 -24.03
N LEU A 258 29.16 38.17 -22.69
CA LEU A 258 28.57 37.17 -21.81
C LEU A 258 27.08 37.41 -21.49
N ARG A 259 26.44 38.48 -22.01
CA ARG A 259 25.06 38.86 -21.65
C ARG A 259 24.08 37.70 -21.81
N PRO A 260 23.26 37.38 -20.80
CA PRO A 260 22.50 36.14 -20.79
C PRO A 260 21.41 36.11 -21.86
N PHE A 261 20.79 37.24 -22.24
CA PHE A 261 19.90 37.34 -23.40
C PHE A 261 19.74 38.82 -23.85
N PRO A 262 19.77 39.15 -25.16
CA PRO A 262 19.33 40.45 -25.63
C PRO A 262 17.79 40.52 -25.53
N HIS A 263 17.29 41.60 -24.93
CA HIS A 263 15.89 42.03 -24.80
C HIS A 263 14.76 41.08 -25.26
N ARG A 264 13.83 40.85 -24.33
CA ARG A 264 12.48 40.22 -24.35
C ARG A 264 11.62 40.18 -25.63
N GLU A 265 12.03 40.70 -26.79
CA GLU A 265 11.17 40.73 -27.99
C GLU A 265 11.20 39.44 -28.84
N ARG A 266 12.22 38.58 -28.75
CA ARG A 266 12.30 37.39 -29.63
C ARG A 266 11.57 36.15 -29.14
N VAL A 267 11.27 36.01 -27.85
CA VAL A 267 10.69 34.76 -27.29
C VAL A 267 9.16 34.74 -27.36
N LEU A 268 8.51 35.87 -27.63
CA LEU A 268 7.05 35.96 -27.86
C LEU A 268 6.63 35.71 -29.33
N ARG A 269 7.44 35.00 -30.12
CA ARG A 269 6.91 34.42 -31.37
C ARG A 269 6.00 33.24 -31.00
N ARG A 270 4.72 33.55 -30.91
CA ARG A 270 3.57 32.62 -30.82
C ARG A 270 3.90 31.29 -31.49
N LEU A 271 4.05 30.22 -30.69
CA LEU A 271 3.80 28.89 -31.21
C LEU A 271 2.33 28.88 -31.66
N PRO A 272 2.01 28.55 -32.91
CA PRO A 272 0.64 28.36 -33.30
C PRO A 272 0.09 27.22 -32.45
N VAL A 273 -1.01 27.51 -31.75
CA VAL A 273 -1.85 26.47 -31.15
C VAL A 273 -2.32 25.62 -32.33
N ALA A 274 -1.67 24.48 -32.55
CA ALA A 274 -2.17 23.47 -33.45
C ALA A 274 -3.47 22.96 -32.82
N GLY A 275 -4.59 23.34 -33.44
CA GLY A 275 -5.89 22.82 -33.11
C GLY A 275 -6.06 21.39 -33.62
N ILE A 276 -6.95 20.70 -32.91
CA ILE A 276 -7.47 19.33 -33.09
C ILE A 276 -6.61 18.26 -32.43
#